data_AF-A0A816JWE8-F1
#
_entry.id   AF-A0A816JWE8-F1
#
_cell.length_a   1.000
_cell.length_b   1.000
_cell.length_c   1.000
_cell.angle_alpha   90.00
_cell.angle_beta   90.00
_cell.angle_gamma   90.00
#
_symmetry.space_group_name_H-M   'P 1'
#
loop_
_entity.id
_entity.type
_entity.pdbx_description
1 polymer ?
#
loop_
_entity_poly.entity_id
_entity_poly.type
_entity_poly.pdbx_seq_one_letter_code
_entity_poly.pdbx_strand_id
1 'polypeptide(L)'
;MAPPATERWCWALIIVLLSLFVQSSTAIYCGEEDCYALLGVAQDANASDIKRSYYKLSLEHHPDKNPDPESKKLFVKIATAYEILKDNETRAQYDYAIEHPSEVFYNTAQYYRAKYGHKSDPRAVLVGLLVVLSAFQYLNNVARYNEALATVKRTPAYKNRLKALELERTGGVSSKKKGPKQIDQKLQEELSNELDLQIKGAENPSIWDLLGVRFVLLPYTIIKLLVWYSSWVWRYKVKKAPYSLEDASYLTRRSLGVPLDTWTNLDEYKKEDLLQRRLWEKQNLENYYAEMRKESKRRR
;
A
#
# COMPACT_ATOMS: atom_id res chain seq x y z
N MET A 1 -0.25 -5.55 -30.50
CA MET A 1 -1.31 -5.61 -31.54
C MET A 1 -2.36 -4.59 -31.16
N ALA A 2 -2.57 -3.57 -31.99
CA ALA A 2 -3.57 -2.55 -31.70
C ALA A 2 -4.96 -3.09 -32.07
N PRO A 3 -6.01 -2.81 -31.28
CA PRO A 3 -7.35 -3.32 -31.54
C PRO A 3 -7.89 -2.79 -32.89
N PRO A 4 -8.72 -3.57 -33.60
CA PRO A 4 -9.22 -3.25 -34.94
C PRO A 4 -10.02 -1.95 -34.93
N ALA A 5 -9.98 -1.22 -36.06
CA ALA A 5 -10.52 0.13 -36.17
C ALA A 5 -12.00 0.24 -35.76
N THR A 6 -12.78 -0.82 -35.95
CA THR A 6 -14.21 -0.90 -35.61
C THR A 6 -14.49 -0.76 -34.11
N GLU A 7 -13.64 -1.32 -33.25
CA GLU A 7 -13.81 -1.17 -31.80
C GLU A 7 -13.56 0.27 -31.35
N ARG A 8 -12.61 0.97 -31.97
CA ARG A 8 -12.28 2.36 -31.60
C ARG A 8 -13.45 3.33 -31.82
N TRP A 9 -14.20 3.14 -32.91
CA TRP A 9 -15.39 3.93 -33.21
C TRP A 9 -16.56 3.59 -32.28
N CYS A 10 -16.72 2.33 -31.88
CA CYS A 10 -17.70 1.93 -30.88
C CYS A 10 -17.42 2.57 -29.52
N TRP A 11 -16.17 2.55 -29.05
CA TRP A 11 -15.80 3.23 -27.80
C TRP A 11 -15.99 4.75 -27.89
N ALA A 12 -15.67 5.37 -29.03
CA ALA A 12 -15.91 6.80 -29.25
C ALA A 12 -17.41 7.14 -29.22
N LEU A 13 -18.25 6.35 -29.88
CA LEU A 13 -19.71 6.52 -29.86
C LEU A 13 -20.30 6.30 -28.47
N ILE A 14 -19.81 5.30 -27.73
CA ILE A 14 -20.22 5.03 -26.35
C ILE A 14 -19.81 6.18 -25.43
N ILE A 15 -18.60 6.72 -25.56
CA ILE A 15 -18.13 7.88 -24.78
C ILE A 15 -18.97 9.13 -25.10
N VAL A 16 -19.28 9.38 -26.38
CA VAL A 16 -20.15 10.50 -26.78
C VAL A 16 -21.58 10.31 -26.24
N LEU A 17 -22.15 9.11 -26.33
CA LEU A 17 -23.45 8.78 -25.73
C LEU A 17 -23.44 8.94 -24.21
N LEU A 18 -22.41 8.43 -23.53
CA LEU A 18 -22.23 8.61 -22.08
C LEU A 18 -22.09 10.08 -21.71
N SER A 19 -21.39 10.88 -22.51
CA SER A 19 -21.25 12.33 -22.27
C SER A 19 -22.57 13.08 -22.41
N LEU A 20 -23.50 12.61 -23.25
CA LEU A 20 -24.86 13.17 -23.38
C LEU A 20 -25.78 12.82 -22.20
N PHE A 21 -25.48 11.76 -21.45
CA PHE A 21 -26.20 11.39 -20.22
C PHE A 21 -25.64 12.06 -18.97
N VAL A 22 -24.48 12.72 -19.03
CA VAL A 22 -23.96 13.54 -17.94
C VAL A 22 -24.63 14.92 -18.03
N GLN A 23 -25.89 15.01 -17.60
CA GLN A 23 -26.46 16.29 -17.23
C GLN A 23 -25.72 16.77 -15.98
N SER A 24 -24.76 17.68 -16.16
CA SER A 24 -24.13 18.40 -15.07
C SER A 24 -25.16 19.35 -14.46
N SER A 25 -25.88 18.90 -13.42
CA SER A 25 -26.56 19.85 -12.54
C SER A 25 -25.49 20.59 -11.73
N THR A 26 -25.12 21.77 -12.22
CA THR A 26 -24.17 22.70 -11.58
C THR A 26 -24.82 23.56 -10.50
N ALA A 27 -26.09 23.32 -10.18
CA ALA A 27 -26.82 24.06 -9.16
C ALA A 27 -26.26 23.76 -7.76
N ILE A 28 -25.61 24.76 -7.17
CA ILE A 28 -25.26 24.79 -5.74
C ILE A 28 -26.43 25.41 -4.97
N TYR A 29 -26.55 25.07 -3.68
CA TYR A 29 -27.66 25.51 -2.82
C TYR A 29 -29.06 25.19 -3.42
N CYS A 30 -29.91 26.21 -3.61
CA CYS A 30 -31.25 26.10 -4.18
C CYS A 30 -31.32 26.37 -5.70
N GLY A 31 -30.17 26.43 -6.37
CA GLY A 31 -30.09 26.68 -7.81
C GLY A 31 -30.40 28.13 -8.17
N GLU A 32 -31.38 28.34 -9.04
CA GLU A 32 -31.80 29.68 -9.50
C GLU A 32 -32.78 30.36 -8.54
N GLU A 33 -33.34 29.61 -7.58
CA GLU A 33 -34.32 30.11 -6.62
C GLU A 33 -33.64 30.43 -5.28
N ASP A 34 -34.15 31.45 -4.59
CA ASP A 34 -33.71 31.78 -3.24
C ASP A 34 -34.28 30.78 -2.22
N CYS A 35 -33.41 30.19 -1.39
CA CYS A 35 -33.80 29.28 -0.31
C CYS A 35 -34.76 29.92 0.70
N TYR A 36 -34.64 31.23 0.99
CA TYR A 36 -35.57 31.93 1.89
C TYR A 36 -36.96 32.06 1.26
N ALA A 37 -37.00 32.43 -0.02
CA ALA A 37 -38.23 32.52 -0.80
C ALA A 37 -38.93 31.16 -0.94
N LEU A 38 -38.18 30.07 -1.16
CA LEU A 38 -38.72 28.70 -1.22
C LEU A 38 -39.40 28.27 0.07
N LEU A 39 -38.90 28.73 1.22
CA LEU A 39 -39.52 28.49 2.52
C LEU A 39 -40.55 29.56 2.90
N GLY A 40 -40.70 30.63 2.12
CA GLY A 40 -41.60 31.74 2.44
C GLY A 40 -41.26 32.45 3.75
N VAL A 41 -39.98 32.56 4.09
CA VAL A 41 -39.48 33.21 5.32
C VAL A 41 -38.53 34.34 4.96
N ALA A 42 -38.38 35.32 5.85
CA ALA A 42 -37.43 36.42 5.67
C ALA A 42 -35.99 35.97 5.98
N GLN A 43 -35.00 36.70 5.46
CA GLN A 43 -33.57 36.39 5.68
C GLN A 43 -33.16 36.56 7.16
N ASP A 44 -33.90 37.33 7.96
CA ASP A 44 -33.70 37.50 9.40
C ASP A 44 -34.48 36.47 10.24
N ALA A 45 -35.21 35.54 9.62
CA ALA A 45 -36.02 34.55 10.32
C ALA A 45 -35.16 33.67 11.24
N ASN A 46 -35.65 33.41 12.44
CA ASN A 46 -34.94 32.54 13.38
C ASN A 46 -35.08 31.05 12.98
N ALA A 47 -34.26 30.18 13.58
CA ALA A 47 -34.28 28.75 13.27
C ALA A 47 -35.65 28.07 13.54
N SER A 48 -36.44 28.60 14.48
CA SER A 48 -37.76 28.05 14.80
C SER A 48 -38.80 28.37 13.72
N ASP A 49 -38.75 29.56 13.13
CA ASP A 49 -39.63 30.00 12.04
C ASP A 49 -39.33 29.24 10.75
N ILE A 50 -38.04 29.08 10.44
CA ILE A 50 -37.56 28.25 9.31
C ILE A 50 -38.07 26.82 9.45
N LYS A 51 -37.89 26.21 10.64
CA LYS A 51 -38.35 24.85 10.92
C LYS A 51 -39.88 24.71 10.82
N ARG A 52 -40.62 25.71 11.32
CA ARG A 52 -42.09 25.72 11.28
C ARG A 52 -42.59 25.81 9.84
N SER A 53 -42.00 26.69 9.04
CA SER A 53 -42.39 26.85 7.63
C SER A 53 -42.09 25.59 6.82
N TYR A 54 -40.89 25.02 6.99
CA TYR A 54 -40.51 23.75 6.37
C TYR A 54 -41.52 22.63 6.69
N TYR A 55 -41.92 22.48 7.95
CA TYR A 55 -42.88 21.44 8.35
C TYR A 55 -44.25 21.63 7.67
N LYS A 56 -44.74 22.86 7.59
CA LYS A 56 -46.00 23.19 6.92
C LYS A 56 -45.93 22.83 5.43
N LEU A 57 -44.91 23.32 4.74
CA LEU A 57 -44.72 23.11 3.29
C LEU A 57 -44.43 21.64 2.94
N SER A 58 -43.71 20.93 3.81
CA SER A 58 -43.43 19.49 3.62
C SER A 58 -44.69 18.64 3.71
N LEU A 59 -45.62 18.98 4.61
CA LEU A 59 -46.91 18.29 4.72
C LEU A 59 -47.84 18.61 3.55
N GLU A 60 -47.77 19.84 3.04
CA GLU A 60 -48.55 20.31 1.90
C GLU A 60 -48.05 19.67 0.60
N HIS A 61 -46.74 19.57 0.37
CA HIS A 61 -46.17 19.02 -0.87
C HIS A 61 -45.71 17.56 -0.73
N HIS A 62 -46.12 16.83 0.31
CA HIS A 62 -45.67 15.46 0.53
C HIS A 62 -46.09 14.55 -0.64
N PRO A 63 -45.16 13.74 -1.22
CA PRO A 63 -45.45 12.92 -2.39
C PRO A 63 -46.55 11.87 -2.15
N ASP A 64 -46.70 11.39 -0.91
CA ASP A 64 -47.78 10.44 -0.56
C ASP A 64 -49.18 11.09 -0.60
N LYS A 65 -49.29 12.38 -0.30
CA LYS A 65 -50.57 13.10 -0.30
C LYS A 65 -50.86 13.73 -1.65
N ASN A 66 -49.82 14.15 -2.36
CA ASN A 66 -49.89 14.80 -3.66
C ASN A 66 -48.97 14.09 -4.65
N PRO A 67 -49.49 13.11 -5.42
CA PRO A 67 -48.71 12.30 -6.34
C PRO A 67 -48.27 13.04 -7.61
N ASP A 68 -48.61 14.32 -7.74
CA ASP A 68 -48.23 15.15 -8.89
C ASP A 68 -46.70 15.29 -9.02
N PRO A 69 -46.15 15.18 -10.24
CA PRO A 69 -44.72 15.29 -10.47
C PRO A 69 -44.16 16.66 -10.05
N GLU A 70 -44.97 17.72 -10.14
CA GLU A 70 -44.59 19.07 -9.70
C GLU A 70 -44.51 19.18 -8.18
N SER A 71 -45.43 18.54 -7.45
CA SER A 71 -45.39 18.49 -5.98
C SER A 71 -44.11 17.82 -5.48
N LYS A 72 -43.70 16.72 -6.14
CA LYS A 72 -42.43 16.04 -5.83
C LYS A 72 -41.21 16.94 -6.06
N LYS A 73 -41.18 17.71 -7.15
CA LYS A 73 -40.08 18.66 -7.42
C LYS A 73 -40.01 19.76 -6.36
N LEU A 74 -41.16 20.34 -6.03
CA LEU A 74 -41.27 21.36 -4.98
C LEU A 74 -40.82 20.82 -3.61
N PHE A 75 -41.25 19.60 -3.27
CA PHE A 75 -40.83 18.94 -2.03
C PHE A 75 -39.30 18.81 -1.93
N VAL A 76 -38.63 18.39 -3.00
CA VAL A 76 -37.15 18.29 -3.03
C VAL A 76 -36.49 19.67 -2.87
N LYS A 77 -37.03 20.70 -3.52
CA LYS A 77 -36.54 22.09 -3.38
C LYS A 77 -36.71 22.61 -1.95
N ILE A 78 -37.89 22.42 -1.35
CA ILE A 78 -38.21 22.80 0.04
C ILE A 78 -37.28 22.09 1.03
N ALA A 79 -37.05 20.79 0.84
CA ALA A 79 -36.12 20.02 1.67
C ALA A 79 -34.69 20.53 1.54
N THR A 80 -34.23 20.84 0.32
CA THR A 80 -32.90 21.39 0.05
C THR A 80 -32.74 22.76 0.71
N ALA A 81 -33.72 23.66 0.58
CA ALA A 81 -33.72 24.97 1.22
C ALA A 81 -33.63 24.86 2.75
N TYR A 82 -34.40 23.95 3.35
CA TYR A 82 -34.33 23.72 4.79
C TYR A 82 -32.98 23.14 5.22
N GLU A 83 -32.40 22.18 4.48
CA GLU A 83 -31.07 21.63 4.80
C GLU A 83 -29.98 22.71 4.83
N ILE A 84 -30.04 23.67 3.91
CA ILE A 84 -29.09 24.80 3.83
C ILE A 84 -29.31 25.80 4.96
N LEU A 85 -30.56 26.14 5.26
CA LEU A 85 -30.89 27.21 6.21
C LEU A 85 -30.99 26.73 7.68
N LYS A 86 -31.06 25.41 7.92
CA LYS A 86 -31.23 24.82 9.25
C LYS A 86 -30.00 25.00 10.13
N ASP A 87 -28.81 24.79 9.58
CA ASP A 87 -27.56 24.91 10.34
C ASP A 87 -26.95 26.30 10.16
N ASN A 88 -26.44 26.87 11.25
CA ASN A 88 -25.91 28.24 11.23
C ASN A 88 -24.70 28.36 10.31
N GLU A 89 -23.87 27.32 10.19
CA GLU A 89 -22.66 27.36 9.35
C GLU A 89 -23.05 27.36 7.87
N THR A 90 -23.96 26.46 7.46
CA THR A 90 -24.42 26.38 6.07
C THR A 90 -25.25 27.59 5.66
N ARG A 91 -26.03 28.16 6.60
CA ARG A 91 -26.77 29.40 6.39
C ARG A 91 -25.83 30.58 6.16
N ALA A 92 -24.80 30.73 7.01
CA ALA A 92 -23.81 31.80 6.85
C ALA A 92 -23.04 31.69 5.51
N GLN A 93 -22.75 30.47 5.06
CA GLN A 93 -22.14 30.25 3.74
C GLN A 93 -23.09 30.64 2.59
N TYR A 94 -24.39 30.37 2.74
CA TYR A 94 -25.40 30.78 1.77
C TYR A 94 -25.59 32.29 1.74
N ASP A 95 -25.69 32.94 2.92
CA ASP A 95 -25.75 34.40 3.04
C ASP A 95 -24.52 35.07 2.41
N TYR A 96 -23.31 34.54 2.67
CA TYR A 96 -22.09 35.01 2.03
C TYR A 96 -22.15 34.88 0.50
N ALA A 97 -22.68 33.76 -0.01
CA ALA A 97 -22.81 33.54 -1.45
C ALA A 97 -23.82 34.49 -2.11
N ILE A 98 -24.88 34.90 -1.40
CA ILE A 98 -25.82 35.94 -1.86
C ILE A 98 -25.12 37.29 -1.93
N GLU A 99 -24.32 37.65 -0.92
CA GLU A 99 -23.59 38.92 -0.87
C GLU A 99 -22.46 38.99 -1.91
N HIS A 100 -21.81 37.86 -2.22
CA HIS A 100 -20.63 37.76 -3.07
C HIS A 100 -20.84 36.82 -4.28
N PRO A 101 -21.74 37.15 -5.22
CA PRO A 101 -22.08 36.27 -6.34
C PRO A 101 -20.92 36.07 -7.33
N SER A 102 -19.95 36.99 -7.39
CA SER A 102 -18.77 36.87 -8.26
C SER A 102 -17.77 35.80 -7.82
N GLU A 103 -17.80 35.36 -6.56
CA GLU A 103 -16.84 34.41 -5.99
C GLU A 103 -17.24 32.94 -6.23
N VAL A 104 -17.57 32.62 -7.48
CA VAL A 104 -18.15 31.32 -7.88
C VAL A 104 -17.32 30.14 -7.38
N PHE A 105 -16.00 30.17 -7.55
CA PHE A 105 -15.12 29.07 -7.13
C PHE A 105 -15.11 28.86 -5.61
N TYR A 106 -15.11 29.95 -4.84
CA TYR A 106 -15.10 29.87 -3.38
C TYR A 106 -16.44 29.36 -2.85
N ASN A 107 -17.55 29.96 -3.28
CA ASN A 107 -18.91 29.57 -2.88
C ASN A 107 -19.19 28.11 -3.23
N THR A 108 -18.75 27.67 -4.42
CA THR A 108 -18.86 26.28 -4.86
C THR A 108 -18.04 25.34 -3.98
N ALA A 109 -16.77 25.69 -3.70
CA ALA A 109 -15.91 24.86 -2.86
C ALA A 109 -16.46 24.71 -1.43
N GLN A 110 -17.01 25.78 -0.85
CA GLN A 110 -17.62 25.76 0.47
C GLN A 110 -18.88 24.89 0.50
N TYR A 111 -19.76 25.03 -0.49
CA TYR A 111 -20.93 24.16 -0.63
C TYR A 111 -20.54 22.67 -0.71
N TYR A 112 -19.58 22.30 -1.56
CA TYR A 112 -19.14 20.91 -1.69
C TYR A 112 -18.43 20.41 -0.43
N ARG A 113 -17.67 21.27 0.25
CA ARG A 113 -17.03 20.94 1.53
C ARG A 113 -18.05 20.68 2.62
N ALA A 114 -19.11 21.49 2.72
CA ALA A 114 -20.17 21.28 3.71
C ALA A 114 -20.99 20.03 3.39
N LYS A 115 -21.30 19.78 2.10
CA LYS A 115 -22.14 18.66 1.66
C LYS A 115 -21.43 17.30 1.65
N TYR A 116 -20.19 17.26 1.18
CA TYR A 116 -19.39 16.03 1.00
C TYR A 116 -18.16 15.97 1.90
N GLY A 117 -17.98 16.93 2.79
CA GLY A 117 -16.94 16.92 3.80
C GLY A 117 -17.00 15.61 4.58
N HIS A 118 -15.85 14.94 4.68
CA HIS A 118 -15.74 13.73 5.47
C HIS A 118 -16.08 14.06 6.92
N LYS A 119 -17.07 13.37 7.48
CA LYS A 119 -17.41 13.51 8.91
C LYS A 119 -16.38 12.81 9.81
N SER A 120 -15.57 11.91 9.24
CA SER A 120 -14.54 11.14 9.93
C SER A 120 -13.15 11.52 9.45
N ASP A 121 -12.17 11.52 10.36
CA ASP A 121 -10.79 11.82 10.03
C ASP A 121 -10.21 10.82 9.01
N PRO A 122 -9.80 11.26 7.80
CA PRO A 122 -9.27 10.38 6.77
C PRO A 122 -8.01 9.64 7.25
N ARG A 123 -7.27 10.26 8.16
CA ARG A 123 -6.06 9.70 8.78
C ARG A 123 -6.36 8.41 9.55
N ALA A 124 -7.46 8.37 10.31
CA ALA A 124 -7.85 7.18 11.07
C ALA A 124 -8.20 6.03 10.13
N VAL A 125 -8.89 6.33 9.02
CA VAL A 125 -9.20 5.35 7.97
C VAL A 125 -7.92 4.79 7.34
N LEU A 126 -6.93 5.64 7.05
CA LEU A 126 -5.65 5.21 6.50
C LEU A 126 -4.87 4.31 7.48
N VAL A 127 -4.84 4.65 8.78
CA VAL A 127 -4.22 3.81 9.81
C VAL A 127 -4.93 2.47 9.92
N GLY A 128 -6.26 2.46 9.96
CA GLY A 128 -7.06 1.23 9.98
C GLY A 128 -6.79 0.35 8.77
N LEU A 129 -6.74 0.93 7.57
CA LEU A 129 -6.41 0.22 6.34
C LEU A 129 -5.00 -0.37 6.39
N LEU A 130 -4.00 0.39 6.88
CA LEU A 130 -2.63 -0.07 7.02
C LEU A 130 -2.53 -1.27 7.97
N VAL A 131 -3.27 -1.25 9.09
CA VAL A 131 -3.33 -2.35 10.05
C VAL A 131 -3.96 -3.60 9.41
N VAL A 132 -5.09 -3.44 8.72
CA VAL A 132 -5.78 -4.55 8.04
C VAL A 132 -4.89 -5.18 6.96
N LEU A 133 -4.24 -4.36 6.13
CA LEU A 133 -3.32 -4.85 5.10
C LEU A 133 -2.10 -5.55 5.71
N SER A 134 -1.55 -5.01 6.80
CA SER A 134 -0.42 -5.64 7.52
C SER A 134 -0.83 -6.98 8.14
N ALA A 135 -2.02 -7.06 8.72
CA ALA A 135 -2.55 -8.30 9.27
C ALA A 135 -2.77 -9.36 8.17
N PHE A 136 -3.37 -8.96 7.05
CA PHE A 136 -3.54 -9.85 5.90
C PHE A 136 -2.19 -10.33 5.35
N GLN A 137 -1.20 -9.44 5.23
CA GLN A 137 0.16 -9.78 4.83
C GLN A 137 0.79 -10.79 5.80
N TYR A 138 0.65 -10.59 7.12
CA TYR A 138 1.17 -11.51 8.12
C TYR A 138 0.56 -12.91 7.99
N LEU A 139 -0.77 -12.99 7.89
CA LEU A 139 -1.47 -14.26 7.72
C LEU A 139 -1.03 -14.98 6.44
N ASN A 140 -0.87 -14.24 5.34
CA ASN A 140 -0.36 -14.79 4.10
C ASN A 140 1.10 -15.28 4.25
N ASN A 141 1.95 -14.56 4.97
CA ASN A 141 3.33 -14.98 5.24
C ASN A 141 3.38 -16.26 6.07
N VAL A 142 2.55 -16.36 7.12
CA VAL A 142 2.41 -17.57 7.95
C VAL A 142 1.94 -18.76 7.11
N ALA A 143 0.92 -18.56 6.26
CA ALA A 143 0.41 -19.62 5.40
C ALA A 143 1.49 -20.14 4.44
N ARG A 144 2.21 -19.23 3.76
CA ARG A 144 3.31 -19.58 2.85
C ARG A 144 4.46 -20.29 3.57
N TYR A 145 4.80 -19.84 4.78
CA TYR A 145 5.83 -20.48 5.61
C TYR A 145 5.44 -21.93 5.95
N ASN A 146 4.20 -22.14 6.41
CA ASN A 146 3.70 -23.47 6.75
C ASN A 146 3.68 -24.43 5.55
N GLU A 147 3.34 -23.93 4.37
CA GLU A 147 3.36 -24.71 3.13
C GLU A 147 4.79 -25.06 2.69
N ALA A 148 5.72 -24.11 2.78
CA ALA A 148 7.13 -24.34 2.48
C ALA A 148 7.73 -25.38 3.44
N LEU A 149 7.45 -25.29 4.74
CA LEU A 149 7.84 -26.30 5.73
C LEU A 149 7.29 -27.68 5.39
N ALA A 150 6.00 -27.78 5.06
CA ALA A 150 5.38 -29.05 4.69
C ALA A 150 6.05 -29.69 3.47
N THR A 151 6.48 -28.88 2.51
CA THR A 151 7.20 -29.31 1.31
C THR A 151 8.60 -29.83 1.64
N VAL A 152 9.34 -29.10 2.48
CA VAL A 152 10.68 -29.52 2.90
C VAL A 152 10.64 -30.82 3.70
N LYS A 153 9.68 -30.97 4.62
CA LYS A 153 9.49 -32.21 5.41
C LYS A 153 9.20 -33.45 4.55
N ARG A 154 8.64 -33.28 3.35
CA ARG A 154 8.41 -34.38 2.40
C ARG A 154 9.66 -34.80 1.64
N THR A 155 10.65 -33.91 1.51
CA THR A 155 11.85 -34.12 0.70
C THR A 155 12.71 -35.27 1.28
N PRO A 156 13.24 -36.20 0.47
CA PRO A 156 14.05 -37.32 0.97
C PRO A 156 15.31 -36.85 1.71
N ALA A 157 15.89 -35.72 1.30
CA ALA A 157 17.04 -35.11 1.99
C ALA A 157 16.72 -34.77 3.46
N TYR A 158 15.52 -34.24 3.75
CA TYR A 158 15.08 -33.92 5.10
C TYR A 158 14.95 -35.20 5.96
N LYS A 159 14.29 -36.23 5.42
CA LYS A 159 14.12 -37.52 6.12
C LYS A 159 15.47 -38.20 6.40
N ASN A 160 16.38 -38.16 5.43
CA ASN A 160 17.73 -38.72 5.59
C ASN A 160 18.52 -37.99 6.67
N ARG A 161 18.41 -36.65 6.72
CA ARG A 161 19.09 -35.83 7.73
C ARG A 161 18.51 -36.01 9.12
N LEU A 162 17.18 -36.10 9.24
CA LEU A 162 16.49 -36.42 10.50
C LEU A 162 16.97 -37.77 11.05
N LYS A 163 17.06 -38.79 10.18
CA LYS A 163 17.56 -40.12 10.55
C LYS A 163 19.04 -40.10 10.94
N ALA A 164 19.87 -39.28 10.29
CA ALA A 164 21.28 -39.13 10.66
C ALA A 164 21.44 -38.52 12.07
N LEU A 165 20.69 -37.46 12.38
CA LEU A 165 20.72 -36.85 13.72
C LEU A 165 20.19 -37.79 14.81
N GLU A 166 19.17 -38.59 14.49
CA GLU A 166 18.67 -39.65 15.38
C GLU A 166 19.78 -40.67 15.69
N LEU A 167 20.53 -41.08 14.67
CA LEU A 167 21.66 -42.01 14.82
C LEU A 167 22.83 -41.41 15.61
N GLU A 168 23.15 -40.14 15.40
CA GLU A 168 24.19 -39.41 16.16
C GLU A 168 23.86 -39.37 17.65
N ARG A 169 22.61 -39.09 18.00
CA ARG A 169 22.16 -38.99 19.39
C ARG A 169 21.97 -40.35 20.07
N THR A 170 21.58 -41.37 19.31
CA THR A 170 21.45 -42.76 19.79
C THR A 170 22.77 -43.55 19.76
N GLY A 171 23.87 -42.95 19.26
CA GLY A 171 25.18 -43.58 19.17
C GLY A 171 25.21 -44.80 18.26
N GLY A 172 24.32 -44.87 17.27
CA GLY A 172 24.20 -46.01 16.35
C GLY A 172 23.56 -47.27 16.95
N VAL A 173 23.06 -47.22 18.19
CA VAL A 173 22.33 -48.34 18.79
C VAL A 173 20.89 -48.32 18.29
N SER A 174 20.54 -49.18 17.33
CA SER A 174 19.15 -49.36 16.93
C SER A 174 18.35 -49.84 18.14
N SER A 175 17.50 -49.00 18.72
CA SER A 175 16.62 -49.37 19.82
C SER A 175 15.61 -50.42 19.34
N LYS A 176 15.99 -51.69 19.38
CA LYS A 176 15.08 -52.82 19.14
C LYS A 176 14.28 -53.21 20.38
N LYS A 177 14.36 -52.42 21.46
CA LYS A 177 13.70 -52.72 22.73
C LYS A 177 13.44 -51.44 23.54
N LYS A 178 12.32 -50.75 23.26
CA LYS A 178 11.54 -49.98 24.25
C LYS A 178 10.29 -49.39 23.58
N GLY A 179 9.10 -49.70 24.11
CA GLY A 179 8.00 -48.74 24.08
C GLY A 179 8.27 -47.64 25.13
N PRO A 180 7.60 -46.47 25.07
CA PRO A 180 6.33 -46.17 24.41
C PRO A 180 6.51 -45.24 23.20
N LYS A 181 5.66 -45.42 22.17
CA LYS A 181 5.55 -44.59 20.94
C LYS A 181 5.63 -43.06 21.15
N GLN A 182 5.37 -42.59 22.36
CA GLN A 182 5.31 -41.19 22.76
C GLN A 182 6.70 -40.54 22.96
N ILE A 183 7.72 -41.30 23.39
CA ILE A 183 9.09 -40.77 23.59
C ILE A 183 9.75 -40.56 22.23
N ASP A 184 9.58 -41.50 21.30
CA ASP A 184 10.08 -41.37 19.94
C ASP A 184 9.39 -40.23 19.20
N GLN A 185 8.07 -40.05 19.38
CA GLN A 185 7.34 -38.90 18.83
C GLN A 185 7.87 -37.56 19.35
N LYS A 186 8.10 -37.43 20.66
CA LYS A 186 8.67 -36.20 21.25
C LYS A 186 10.10 -35.94 20.78
N LEU A 187 10.94 -36.98 20.75
CA LEU A 187 12.30 -36.87 20.24
C LEU A 187 12.32 -36.45 18.78
N GLN A 188 11.43 -37.02 17.97
CA GLN A 188 11.33 -36.70 16.55
C GLN A 188 10.72 -35.32 16.31
N GLU A 189 9.84 -34.85 17.20
CA GLU A 189 9.30 -33.49 17.20
C GLU A 189 10.37 -32.46 17.57
N GLU A 190 11.15 -32.70 18.64
CA GLU A 190 12.32 -31.89 19.02
C GLU A 190 13.35 -31.81 17.89
N LEU A 191 13.67 -32.96 17.27
CA LEU A 191 14.62 -33.04 16.16
C LEU A 191 14.10 -32.34 14.90
N SER A 192 12.80 -32.42 14.65
CA SER A 192 12.16 -31.68 13.57
C SER A 192 12.18 -30.18 13.80
N ASN A 193 12.00 -29.73 15.04
CA ASN A 193 12.06 -28.31 15.41
C ASN A 193 13.50 -27.77 15.30
N GLU A 194 14.51 -28.57 15.66
CA GLU A 194 15.92 -28.20 15.48
C GLU A 194 16.31 -28.11 13.99
N LEU A 195 15.77 -28.99 13.15
CA LEU A 195 16.01 -28.98 11.72
C LEU A 195 15.26 -27.83 11.00
N ASP A 196 14.06 -27.48 11.48
CA ASP A 196 13.26 -26.36 11.00
C ASP A 196 13.98 -25.01 11.17
N LEU A 197 14.88 -24.88 12.16
CA LEU A 197 15.73 -23.69 12.35
C LEU A 197 16.78 -23.49 11.24
N GLN A 198 17.03 -24.49 10.38
CA GLN A 198 18.08 -24.46 9.35
C GLN A 198 17.59 -24.56 7.90
N ILE A 199 16.27 -24.47 7.65
CA ILE A 199 15.72 -24.58 6.30
C ILE A 199 15.98 -23.30 5.50
N LYS A 200 16.86 -23.37 4.49
CA LYS A 200 17.07 -22.29 3.52
C LYS A 200 15.82 -22.11 2.65
N GLY A 201 15.20 -20.93 2.71
CA GLY A 201 14.11 -20.51 1.80
C GLY A 201 12.73 -20.35 2.44
N ALA A 202 12.54 -20.76 3.70
CA ALA A 202 11.36 -20.46 4.49
C ALA A 202 11.80 -19.65 5.72
N GLU A 203 11.91 -18.33 5.57
CA GLU A 203 12.18 -17.46 6.71
C GLU A 203 10.93 -17.37 7.59
N ASN A 204 11.12 -17.43 8.91
CA ASN A 204 10.02 -17.25 9.87
C ASN A 204 9.31 -15.90 9.62
N PRO A 205 7.97 -15.85 9.65
CA PRO A 205 7.23 -14.62 9.42
C PRO A 205 7.63 -13.57 10.48
N SER A 206 8.43 -12.59 10.07
CA SER A 206 8.96 -11.55 10.96
C SER A 206 8.00 -10.37 11.04
N ILE A 207 7.76 -9.89 12.26
CA ILE A 207 6.94 -8.70 12.53
C ILE A 207 7.62 -7.44 11.95
N TRP A 208 8.95 -7.43 11.85
CA TRP A 208 9.71 -6.32 11.28
C TRP A 208 9.52 -6.16 9.77
N ASP A 209 9.02 -7.19 9.09
CA ASP A 209 8.77 -7.17 7.65
C ASP A 209 7.35 -6.73 7.29
N LEU A 210 6.52 -6.47 8.30
CA LEU A 210 5.17 -5.96 8.08
C LEU A 210 5.21 -4.56 7.46
N LEU A 211 4.32 -4.34 6.50
CA LEU A 211 4.14 -3.05 5.84
C LEU A 211 3.97 -1.92 6.85
N GLY A 212 3.13 -2.11 7.87
CA GLY A 212 2.91 -1.12 8.92
C GLY A 212 4.19 -0.76 9.70
N VAL A 213 4.96 -1.76 10.11
CA VAL A 213 6.21 -1.53 10.87
C VAL A 213 7.26 -0.87 9.99
N ARG A 214 7.41 -1.33 8.75
CA ARG A 214 8.31 -0.68 7.77
C ARG A 214 7.91 0.76 7.48
N PHE A 215 6.61 1.05 7.39
CA PHE A 215 6.09 2.39 7.16
C PHE A 215 6.43 3.33 8.33
N VAL A 216 6.31 2.84 9.57
CA VAL A 216 6.69 3.59 10.78
C VAL A 216 8.21 3.83 10.84
N LEU A 217 9.02 2.85 10.44
CA LEU A 217 10.49 2.96 10.43
C LEU A 217 11.04 3.67 9.19
N LEU A 218 10.23 3.92 8.16
CA LEU A 218 10.64 4.52 6.89
C LEU A 218 11.34 5.87 7.07
N PRO A 219 10.85 6.81 7.90
CA PRO A 219 11.54 8.07 8.12
C PRO A 219 12.96 7.86 8.68
N TYR A 220 13.10 6.93 9.63
CA TYR A 220 14.40 6.61 10.23
C TYR A 220 15.37 6.00 9.21
N THR A 221 14.91 5.06 8.37
CA THR A 221 15.76 4.46 7.34
C THR A 221 16.16 5.46 6.26
N ILE A 222 15.27 6.37 5.87
CA ILE A 222 15.60 7.48 4.95
C ILE A 222 16.67 8.38 5.56
N ILE A 223 16.51 8.82 6.82
CA ILE A 223 17.50 9.70 7.47
C ILE A 223 18.87 9.00 7.52
N LYS A 224 18.90 7.73 7.96
CA LYS A 224 20.14 6.94 7.99
C LYS A 224 20.79 6.84 6.61
N LEU A 225 20.00 6.61 5.57
CA LEU A 225 20.47 6.55 4.18
C LEU A 225 21.00 7.91 3.70
N LEU A 226 20.33 9.01 4.04
CA LEU A 226 20.77 10.37 3.69
C LEU A 226 22.10 10.71 4.38
N VAL A 227 22.26 10.36 5.65
CA VAL A 227 23.52 10.56 6.40
C VAL A 227 24.64 9.72 5.79
N TRP A 228 24.37 8.46 5.48
CA TRP A 228 25.34 7.58 4.82
C TRP A 228 25.73 8.14 3.44
N TYR A 229 24.76 8.57 2.63
CA TYR A 229 24.98 9.11 1.29
C TYR A 229 25.77 10.43 1.31
N SER A 230 25.42 11.35 2.21
CA SER A 230 26.14 12.61 2.36
C SER A 230 27.57 12.37 2.86
N SER A 231 27.78 11.43 3.79
CA SER A 231 29.11 10.98 4.21
C SER A 231 29.91 10.38 3.06
N TRP A 232 29.28 9.55 2.21
CA TRP A 232 29.90 8.95 1.04
C TRP A 232 30.35 10.01 0.02
N VAL A 233 29.46 10.94 -0.33
CA VAL A 233 29.76 12.03 -1.26
C VAL A 233 30.91 12.89 -0.75
N TRP A 234 30.89 13.22 0.54
CA TRP A 234 31.97 13.99 1.16
C TRP A 234 33.32 13.27 1.11
N ARG A 235 33.38 11.99 1.49
CA ARG A 235 34.62 11.21 1.52
C ARG A 235 35.22 10.99 0.11
N TYR A 236 34.38 10.61 -0.86
CA TYR A 236 34.86 10.13 -2.15
C TYR A 236 34.80 11.16 -3.28
N LYS A 237 33.81 12.05 -3.30
CA LYS A 237 33.73 13.10 -4.33
C LYS A 237 34.46 14.38 -3.94
N VAL A 238 34.36 14.81 -2.68
CA VAL A 238 34.99 16.07 -2.22
C VAL A 238 36.44 15.83 -1.79
N LYS A 239 36.68 14.93 -0.84
CA LYS A 239 38.03 14.65 -0.32
C LYS A 239 38.90 13.77 -1.21
N LYS A 240 38.32 13.10 -2.21
CA LYS A 240 39.03 12.14 -3.10
C LYS A 240 39.89 11.12 -2.34
N ALA A 241 39.41 10.67 -1.18
CA ALA A 241 40.09 9.65 -0.40
C ALA A 241 40.08 8.30 -1.14
N PRO A 242 41.11 7.43 -0.96
CA PRO A 242 41.05 6.06 -1.48
C PRO A 242 39.91 5.28 -0.85
N TYR A 243 39.28 4.39 -1.61
CA TYR A 243 38.20 3.53 -1.10
C TYR A 243 38.72 2.63 0.03
N SER A 244 37.97 2.57 1.12
CA SER A 244 38.19 1.56 2.16
C SER A 244 37.96 0.15 1.59
N LEU A 245 38.54 -0.89 2.19
CA LEU A 245 38.32 -2.28 1.75
C LEU A 245 36.84 -2.66 1.78
N GLU A 246 36.11 -2.22 2.81
CA GLU A 246 34.67 -2.44 2.93
C GLU A 246 33.89 -1.74 1.81
N ASP A 247 34.20 -0.47 1.53
CA ASP A 247 33.53 0.31 0.49
C ASP A 247 33.87 -0.21 -0.92
N ALA A 248 35.12 -0.63 -1.14
CA ALA A 248 35.55 -1.30 -2.36
C ALA A 248 34.83 -2.65 -2.57
N SER A 249 34.64 -3.42 -1.50
CA SER A 249 33.86 -4.67 -1.55
C SER A 249 32.40 -4.43 -1.87
N TYR A 250 31.80 -3.38 -1.27
CA TYR A 250 30.44 -2.96 -1.58
C TYR A 250 30.28 -2.58 -3.05
N LEU A 251 31.21 -1.79 -3.59
CA LEU A 251 31.19 -1.36 -4.99
C LEU A 251 31.41 -2.53 -5.96
N THR A 252 32.36 -3.43 -5.66
CA THR A 252 32.66 -4.63 -6.46
C THR A 252 31.47 -5.58 -6.51
N ARG A 253 30.84 -5.84 -5.37
CA ARG A 253 29.63 -6.66 -5.30
C ARG A 253 28.49 -6.02 -6.10
N ARG A 254 28.32 -4.70 -5.96
CA ARG A 254 27.28 -3.95 -6.67
C ARG A 254 27.51 -3.91 -8.19
N SER A 255 28.76 -3.82 -8.65
CA SER A 255 29.07 -3.81 -10.08
C SER A 255 28.88 -5.19 -10.72
N LEU A 256 29.18 -6.27 -9.99
CA LEU A 256 28.94 -7.65 -10.43
C LEU A 256 27.46 -8.09 -10.35
N GLY A 257 26.62 -7.36 -9.61
CA GLY A 257 25.21 -7.71 -9.41
C GLY A 257 25.00 -8.95 -8.53
N VAL A 258 25.97 -9.28 -7.66
CA VAL A 258 25.95 -10.50 -6.86
C VAL A 258 25.14 -10.30 -5.56
N PRO A 259 24.23 -11.23 -5.20
CA PRO A 259 23.51 -11.18 -3.92
C PRO A 259 24.48 -11.15 -2.73
N LEU A 260 24.06 -10.55 -1.62
CA LEU A 260 24.92 -10.43 -0.43
C LEU A 260 25.36 -11.81 0.10
N ASP A 261 24.44 -12.79 0.14
CA ASP A 261 24.72 -14.14 0.63
C ASP A 261 25.75 -14.89 -0.25
N THR A 262 25.64 -14.76 -1.57
CA THR A 262 26.63 -15.34 -2.49
C THR A 262 27.99 -14.70 -2.33
N TRP A 263 28.03 -13.38 -2.07
CA TRP A 263 29.28 -12.66 -1.82
C TRP A 263 29.92 -13.08 -0.50
N THR A 264 29.16 -13.19 0.59
CA THR A 264 29.69 -13.59 1.91
C THR A 264 30.26 -15.00 1.88
N ASN A 265 29.60 -15.91 1.17
CA ASN A 265 30.00 -17.32 1.06
C ASN A 265 31.11 -17.58 0.01
N LEU A 266 31.59 -16.55 -0.69
CA LEU A 266 32.67 -16.69 -1.65
C LEU A 266 34.01 -16.91 -0.94
N ASP A 267 34.88 -17.74 -1.52
CA ASP A 267 36.24 -17.95 -1.00
C ASP A 267 36.98 -16.62 -0.85
N GLU A 268 37.70 -16.45 0.25
CA GLU A 268 38.38 -15.18 0.57
C GLU A 268 39.41 -14.79 -0.51
N TYR A 269 40.15 -15.78 -1.03
CA TYR A 269 41.07 -15.59 -2.15
C TYR A 269 40.39 -15.02 -3.40
N LYS A 270 39.18 -15.50 -3.71
CA LYS A 270 38.42 -14.98 -4.86
C LYS A 270 37.93 -13.56 -4.60
N LYS A 271 37.52 -13.23 -3.37
CA LYS A 271 37.14 -11.85 -3.02
C LYS A 271 38.33 -10.90 -3.18
N GLU A 272 39.52 -11.29 -2.73
CA GLU A 272 40.73 -10.51 -2.86
C GLU A 272 41.12 -10.27 -4.33
N ASP A 273 41.09 -11.31 -5.18
CA ASP A 273 41.35 -11.17 -6.63
C ASP A 273 40.34 -10.19 -7.28
N LEU A 274 39.04 -10.31 -6.96
CA LEU A 274 38.01 -9.42 -7.50
C LEU A 274 38.20 -7.96 -7.02
N LEU A 275 38.64 -7.76 -5.77
CA LEU A 275 38.95 -6.44 -5.22
C LEU A 275 40.17 -5.81 -5.89
N GLN A 276 41.23 -6.59 -6.13
CA GLN A 276 42.44 -6.13 -6.82
C GLN A 276 42.16 -5.67 -8.24
N ARG A 277 41.22 -6.32 -8.94
CA ARG A 277 40.78 -5.97 -10.30
C ARG A 277 39.98 -4.66 -10.38
N ARG A 278 39.60 -4.06 -9.25
CA ARG A 278 38.85 -2.79 -9.19
C ARG A 278 37.63 -2.76 -10.12
N LEU A 279 36.78 -3.78 -10.02
CA LEU A 279 35.65 -4.00 -10.93
C LEU A 279 34.53 -2.94 -10.81
N TRP A 280 34.68 -1.95 -9.94
CA TRP A 280 33.81 -0.77 -9.90
C TRP A 280 34.14 0.25 -11.00
N GLU A 281 35.28 0.10 -11.67
CA GLU A 281 35.62 0.84 -12.88
C GLU A 281 35.04 0.12 -14.10
N LYS A 282 34.29 0.85 -14.93
CA LYS A 282 33.55 0.29 -16.07
C LYS A 282 34.45 -0.49 -17.05
N GLN A 283 35.64 0.04 -17.33
CA GLN A 283 36.61 -0.60 -18.24
C GLN A 283 37.09 -1.95 -17.69
N ASN A 284 37.43 -2.02 -16.40
CA ASN A 284 37.89 -3.26 -15.76
C ASN A 284 36.79 -4.32 -15.73
N LEU A 285 35.54 -3.91 -15.49
CA LEU A 285 34.39 -4.80 -15.51
C LEU A 285 34.15 -5.40 -16.92
N GLU A 286 34.23 -4.58 -17.97
CA GLU A 286 34.07 -5.04 -19.35
C GLU A 286 35.18 -6.03 -19.75
N ASN A 287 36.42 -5.74 -19.36
CA ASN A 287 37.56 -6.63 -19.56
C ASN A 287 37.36 -7.97 -18.84
N TYR A 288 36.94 -7.94 -17.58
CA TYR A 288 36.65 -9.14 -16.80
C TYR A 288 35.57 -10.01 -17.45
N TYR A 289 34.47 -9.41 -17.90
CA TYR A 289 33.45 -10.18 -18.62
C TYR A 289 33.94 -10.71 -19.96
N ALA A 290 34.81 -9.99 -20.67
CA ALA A 290 35.42 -10.47 -21.90
C ALA A 290 36.36 -11.67 -21.64
N GLU A 291 37.13 -11.65 -20.56
CA GLU A 291 37.97 -12.77 -20.10
C GLU A 291 37.13 -14.00 -19.78
N MET A 292 36.08 -13.84 -18.95
CA MET A 292 35.17 -14.93 -18.58
C MET A 292 34.50 -15.57 -19.81
N ARG A 293 34.13 -14.78 -20.83
CA ARG A 293 33.59 -15.30 -22.09
C ARG A 293 34.63 -16.10 -22.88
N LYS A 294 35.89 -15.63 -22.94
CA LYS A 294 36.98 -16.35 -23.62
C LYS A 294 37.30 -17.66 -22.91
N GLU A 295 37.31 -17.65 -21.58
CA GLU A 295 37.59 -18.84 -20.78
C GLU A 295 36.47 -19.88 -20.92
N SER A 296 35.20 -19.46 -20.89
CA SER A 296 34.07 -20.36 -21.17
C SER A 296 34.15 -20.99 -22.56
N LYS A 297 34.61 -20.25 -23.57
CA LYS A 297 34.84 -20.77 -24.92
C LYS A 297 36.04 -21.74 -25.02
N ARG A 298 37.05 -21.60 -24.17
CA ARG A 298 38.21 -22.53 -24.11
C ARG A 298 37.88 -23.84 -23.39
N ARG A 299 36.90 -23.82 -22.47
CA ARG A 299 36.44 -24.99 -21.71
C ARG A 299 35.38 -25.84 -22.43
N ARG A 300 34.85 -25.35 -23.56
CA ARG A 300 33.93 -26.06 -24.46
C ARG A 300 34.70 -26.60 -25.65
#